data_AF-A0A699ZYI3-F1
#
_entry.id   AF-A0A699ZYI3-F1
#
_cell.length_a   1.000
_cell.length_b   1.000
_cell.length_c   1.000
_cell.angle_alpha   90.00
_cell.angle_beta   90.00
_cell.angle_gamma   90.00
#
_symmetry.space_group_name_H-M   'P 1'
#
loop_
_entity.id
_entity.type
_entity.pdbx_description
1 polymer ?
#
loop_
_entity_poly.entity_id
_entity_poly.type
_entity_poly.pdbx_seq_one_letter_code
_entity_poly.pdbx_strand_id
1 'polypeptide(L)'
;VVMLYVDEETSIKRQMERAKVASLHNKRVMDAGAGKLWEQRSTDMSIEKCKKRYDIFKTHYSATMRLKQFFPFHLIDSMGSLDETREAISMELRYQSSLDLSEATYSIIRHLPLSRELAQNARQQLVTRLDTHSSKDPILFHKVVDILRTEVIPILNESGMAGRVEYVSDLRLFNDQPRAAQMLLDILTDRGFSASHSTEVTYVPISVDLATGAIKNRRETKHKFTVHWETKGVREMAKAIEIATRMAESAAKDGARISQSFLPPNSPE
;
A
#
# COMPACT_ATOMS: atom_id res chain seq x y z
N VAL A 1 12.20 11.35 10.78
CA VAL A 1 13.66 11.06 10.65
C VAL A 1 14.23 11.99 9.62
N VAL A 2 15.29 12.73 9.96
CA VAL A 2 16.02 13.59 9.03
C VAL A 2 17.41 13.01 8.81
N MET A 3 17.78 12.76 7.56
CA MET A 3 19.11 12.32 7.16
C MET A 3 19.77 13.43 6.36
N LEU A 4 20.96 13.85 6.78
CA LEU A 4 21.82 14.76 6.03
C LEU A 4 22.74 13.95 5.13
N TYR A 5 22.65 14.18 3.83
CA TYR A 5 23.48 13.52 2.85
C TYR A 5 24.73 14.35 2.54
N VAL A 6 25.88 13.68 2.51
CA VAL A 6 27.17 14.22 2.06
C VAL A 6 27.84 13.12 1.26
N ASP A 7 28.43 13.45 0.12
CA ASP A 7 29.17 12.52 -0.71
C ASP A 7 30.53 12.13 -0.11
N GLU A 8 31.19 11.18 -0.76
CA GLU A 8 32.44 10.62 -0.28
C GLU A 8 33.56 11.68 -0.26
N GLU A 9 33.69 12.44 -1.35
CA GLU A 9 34.75 13.42 -1.51
C GLU A 9 34.66 14.53 -0.45
N THR A 10 33.47 15.10 -0.28
CA THR A 10 33.19 16.16 0.69
C THR A 10 33.34 15.65 2.11
N SER A 11 32.89 14.43 2.38
CA SER A 11 33.04 13.79 3.70
C SER A 11 34.51 13.59 4.07
N ILE A 12 35.34 13.10 3.14
CA ILE A 12 36.78 12.92 3.37
C ILE A 12 37.45 14.28 3.56
N LYS A 13 37.17 15.24 2.67
CA LYS A 13 37.74 16.60 2.74
C LYS A 13 37.47 17.25 4.11
N ARG A 14 36.23 17.19 4.60
CA ARG A 14 35.84 17.75 5.91
C ARG A 14 36.51 17.04 7.09
N GLN A 15 36.69 15.73 7.02
CA GLN A 15 37.40 14.97 8.06
C GLN A 15 38.89 15.35 8.10
N MET A 16 39.55 15.40 6.94
CA MET A 16 40.96 15.78 6.83
C MET A 16 41.21 17.23 7.26
N GLU A 17 40.31 18.16 6.90
CA GLU A 17 40.41 19.56 7.32
C GLU A 17 40.32 19.69 8.84
N ARG A 18 39.43 18.91 9.48
CA ARG A 18 39.32 18.87 10.95
C ARG A 18 40.63 18.44 11.60
N ALA A 19 41.27 17.38 11.09
CA ALA A 19 42.56 16.90 11.59
C ALA A 19 43.67 17.96 11.45
N LYS A 20 43.73 18.61 10.29
CA LYS A 20 44.69 19.68 10.00
C LYS A 20 44.53 20.86 10.95
N VAL A 21 43.29 21.33 11.16
CA VAL A 21 42.96 22.44 12.05
C VAL A 21 43.30 22.11 13.50
N ALA A 22 42.95 20.91 13.97
CA ALA A 22 43.30 20.45 15.32
C ALA A 22 44.82 20.32 15.52
N SER A 23 45.56 19.88 14.50
CA SER A 23 47.03 19.79 14.55
C SER A 23 47.69 21.15 14.65
N LEU A 24 47.26 22.11 13.82
CA LEU A 24 47.77 23.49 13.87
C LEU A 24 47.47 24.16 15.21
N HIS A 25 46.26 23.99 15.73
CA HIS A 25 45.88 24.52 17.05
C HIS A 25 46.74 23.93 18.17
N ASN A 26 46.87 22.60 18.20
CA ASN A 26 47.64 21.91 19.24
C ASN A 26 49.11 22.31 19.21
N LYS A 27 49.71 22.45 18.02
CA LYS A 27 51.09 22.93 17.89
C LYS A 27 51.24 24.33 18.50
N ARG A 28 50.32 25.25 18.21
CA ARG A 28 50.34 26.61 18.79
C ARG A 28 50.20 26.59 20.32
N VAL A 29 49.32 25.76 20.86
CA VAL A 29 49.13 25.62 22.31
C VAL A 29 50.39 25.06 22.99
N MET A 30 51.05 24.09 22.35
CA MET A 30 52.31 23.53 22.85
C MET A 30 53.44 24.56 22.80
N ASP A 31 53.58 25.30 21.70
CA ASP A 31 54.62 26.32 21.52
C ASP A 31 54.42 27.52 22.47
N ALA A 32 53.16 27.93 22.72
CA ALA A 32 52.83 29.02 23.63
C ALA A 32 52.87 28.63 25.12
N GLY A 33 52.91 27.34 25.44
CA GLY A 33 52.88 26.82 26.82
C GLY A 33 51.57 27.10 27.58
N ALA A 34 50.53 27.60 26.90
CA ALA A 34 49.25 27.99 27.48
C ALA A 34 48.09 27.68 26.52
N GLY A 35 47.00 27.13 27.06
CA GLY A 35 45.78 26.80 26.32
C GLY A 35 45.36 25.34 26.48
N LYS A 36 44.24 24.97 25.84
CA LYS A 36 43.69 23.61 25.86
C LYS A 36 43.87 22.95 24.49
N LEU A 37 44.44 21.75 24.49
CA LEU A 37 44.56 20.92 23.30
C LEU A 37 43.18 20.49 22.79
N TRP A 38 43.00 20.54 21.48
CA TRP A 38 41.87 19.98 20.76
C TRP A 38 42.07 18.50 20.51
N GLU A 39 40.98 17.74 20.57
CA GLU A 39 40.98 16.31 20.28
C GLU A 39 41.38 16.05 18.83
N GLN A 40 42.38 15.18 18.63
CA GLN A 40 42.73 14.65 17.31
C GLN A 40 42.23 13.23 17.17
N ARG A 41 41.26 13.04 16.28
CA ARG A 41 40.67 11.73 16.02
C ARG A 41 41.61 10.92 15.14
N SER A 42 42.01 9.75 15.60
CA SER A 42 42.92 8.84 14.88
C SER A 42 42.41 8.40 13.50
N THR A 43 41.10 8.53 13.26
CA THR A 43 40.41 8.20 12.01
C THR A 43 40.39 9.34 11.00
N ASP A 44 40.52 10.60 11.44
CA ASP A 44 40.51 11.78 10.57
C ASP A 44 41.93 12.10 10.03
N MET A 45 42.97 11.42 10.56
CA MET A 45 44.39 11.65 10.25
C MET A 45 44.90 10.93 8.99
N SER A 46 44.12 10.02 8.40
CA SER A 46 44.49 9.27 7.20
C SER A 46 43.34 9.20 6.22
N ILE A 47 43.64 9.42 4.95
CA ILE A 47 42.67 9.33 3.85
C ILE A 47 42.05 7.93 3.79
N GLU A 48 42.85 6.88 3.98
CA GLU A 48 42.38 5.48 3.96
C GLU A 48 41.38 5.22 5.08
N LYS A 49 41.62 5.77 6.27
CA LYS A 49 40.69 5.64 7.41
C LYS A 49 39.41 6.44 7.19
N CYS A 50 39.49 7.62 6.56
CA CYS A 50 38.31 8.41 6.18
C CYS A 50 37.46 7.67 5.14
N LYS A 51 38.08 7.09 4.11
CA LYS A 51 37.41 6.24 3.10
C LYS A 51 36.73 5.05 3.75
N LYS A 52 37.46 4.30 4.59
CA LYS A 52 36.90 3.14 5.31
C LYS A 52 35.68 3.50 6.15
N ARG A 53 35.66 4.68 6.79
CA ARG A 53 34.47 5.17 7.52
C ARG A 53 33.29 5.44 6.60
N TYR A 54 33.55 6.03 5.43
CA TYR A 54 32.50 6.28 4.44
C TYR A 54 31.96 4.97 3.84
N ASP A 55 32.82 3.99 3.58
CA ASP A 55 32.40 2.66 3.09
C ASP A 55 31.49 1.93 4.08
N ILE A 56 31.76 2.04 5.38
CA ILE A 56 30.88 1.50 6.42
C ILE A 56 29.49 2.15 6.32
N PHE A 57 29.44 3.48 6.21
CA PHE A 57 28.17 4.20 6.01
C PHE A 57 27.45 3.72 4.74
N LYS A 58 28.16 3.63 3.60
CA LYS A 58 27.61 3.20 2.31
C LYS A 58 27.02 1.78 2.37
N THR A 59 27.69 0.87 3.08
CA THR A 59 27.22 -0.51 3.28
C THR A 59 25.90 -0.55 4.04
N HIS A 60 25.74 0.32 5.05
CA HIS A 60 24.53 0.37 5.88
C HIS A 60 23.45 1.32 5.37
N TYR A 61 23.73 2.10 4.31
CA TYR A 61 22.81 3.09 3.77
C TYR A 61 21.44 2.52 3.41
N SER A 62 21.41 1.33 2.80
CA SER A 62 20.17 0.63 2.43
C SER A 62 19.31 0.28 3.66
N ALA A 63 19.92 -0.06 4.79
CA ALA A 63 19.22 -0.32 6.04
C ALA A 63 18.60 0.97 6.61
N THR A 64 19.31 2.10 6.50
CA THR A 64 18.77 3.39 6.93
C THR A 64 17.62 3.84 6.03
N MET A 65 17.68 3.57 4.73
CA MET A 65 16.57 3.86 3.80
C MET A 65 15.30 3.06 4.10
N ARG A 66 15.41 1.87 4.72
CA ARG A 66 14.22 1.10 5.15
C ARG A 66 13.39 1.84 6.19
N LEU A 67 13.97 2.77 6.96
CA LEU A 67 13.22 3.58 7.93
C LEU A 67 12.10 4.40 7.27
N LYS A 68 12.24 4.74 5.97
CA LYS A 68 11.20 5.41 5.18
C LYS A 68 9.87 4.64 5.14
N GLN A 69 9.90 3.32 5.34
CA GLN A 69 8.69 2.49 5.35
C GLN A 69 7.90 2.61 6.66
N PHE A 70 8.53 3.08 7.74
CA PHE A 70 7.97 3.09 9.09
C PHE A 70 7.79 4.49 9.67
N PHE A 71 8.56 5.48 9.21
CA PHE A 71 8.54 6.83 9.74
C PHE A 71 8.59 7.87 8.60
N PRO A 72 8.04 9.09 8.80
CA PRO A 72 8.33 10.23 7.93
C PRO A 72 9.85 10.40 7.80
N PHE A 73 10.35 10.37 6.57
CA PHE A 73 11.79 10.29 6.28
C PHE A 73 12.18 11.37 5.27
N HIS A 74 13.12 12.22 5.69
CA HIS A 74 13.64 13.34 4.89
C HIS A 74 15.12 13.10 4.59
N LEU A 75 15.48 13.21 3.32
CA LEU A 75 16.86 13.20 2.87
C LEU A 75 17.20 14.61 2.41
N ILE A 76 18.09 15.27 3.14
CA ILE A 76 18.45 16.67 2.90
C ILE A 76 19.90 16.72 2.45
N ASP A 77 20.15 17.41 1.34
CA ASP A 77 21.50 17.66 0.87
C ASP A 77 22.25 18.58 1.85
N SER A 78 23.45 18.17 2.26
CA SER A 78 24.32 18.87 3.21
C SER A 78 25.75 19.02 2.67
N MET A 79 25.89 18.98 1.35
CA MET A 79 27.14 19.21 0.62
C MET A 79 27.63 20.66 0.72
N GLY A 80 26.70 21.60 0.89
CA GLY A 80 26.94 23.03 1.06
C GLY A 80 27.51 23.43 2.43
N SER A 81 27.61 24.73 2.65
CA SER A 81 28.01 25.34 3.92
C SER A 81 27.01 25.05 5.06
N LEU A 82 27.42 25.32 6.31
CA LEU A 82 26.56 25.15 7.47
C LEU A 82 25.25 25.94 7.35
N ASP A 83 25.32 27.16 6.81
CA ASP A 83 24.16 28.05 6.69
C ASP A 83 23.21 27.55 5.59
N GLU A 84 23.74 27.09 4.45
CA GLU A 84 22.95 26.44 3.40
C GLU A 84 22.24 25.18 3.91
N THR A 85 22.94 24.32 4.65
CA THR A 85 22.34 23.14 5.29
C THR A 85 21.23 23.53 6.27
N ARG A 86 21.42 24.61 7.06
CA ARG A 86 20.41 25.08 8.02
C ARG A 86 19.14 25.59 7.33
N GLU A 87 19.30 26.31 6.22
CA GLU A 87 18.17 26.78 5.42
C GLU A 87 17.43 25.60 4.79
N ALA A 88 18.16 24.64 4.21
CA ALA A 88 17.58 23.43 3.64
C ALA A 88 16.78 22.62 4.68
N ILE A 89 17.31 22.47 5.90
CA ILE A 89 16.58 21.85 7.03
C ILE A 89 15.31 22.63 7.36
N SER A 90 15.40 23.96 7.44
CA SER A 90 14.27 24.81 7.81
C SER A 90 13.15 24.77 6.78
N MET A 91 13.49 24.80 5.48
CA MET A 91 12.54 24.68 4.38
C MET A 91 11.82 23.33 4.39
N GLU A 92 12.55 22.23 4.48
CA GLU A 92 11.99 20.88 4.43
C GLU A 92 11.03 20.61 5.62
N LEU A 93 11.41 21.04 6.83
CA LEU A 93 10.58 20.85 8.02
C LEU A 93 9.35 21.77 8.04
N ARG A 94 9.45 22.99 7.51
CA ARG A 94 8.29 23.90 7.35
C ARG A 94 7.28 23.34 6.36
N TYR A 95 7.76 22.82 5.23
CA TYR A 95 6.91 22.20 4.23
C TYR A 95 6.11 21.02 4.82
N GLN A 96 6.75 20.16 5.61
CA GLN A 96 6.04 19.09 6.34
C GLN A 96 5.02 19.61 7.33
N SER A 97 5.40 20.59 8.16
CA SER A 97 4.48 21.19 9.13
C SER A 97 3.23 21.78 8.47
N SER A 98 3.31 22.19 7.20
CA SER A 98 2.17 22.68 6.43
C SER A 98 1.28 21.58 5.84
N LEU A 99 1.81 20.36 5.72
CA LEU A 99 1.10 19.19 5.18
C LEU A 99 0.61 18.23 6.27
N ASP A 100 1.21 18.28 7.46
CA ASP A 100 0.83 17.48 8.61
C ASP A 100 -0.43 18.05 9.29
N LEU A 101 -1.29 17.15 9.74
CA LEU A 101 -2.41 17.53 10.59
C LEU A 101 -1.89 18.13 11.90
N SER A 102 -2.57 19.17 12.39
CA SER A 102 -2.30 19.68 13.73
C SER A 102 -2.50 18.57 14.77
N GLU A 103 -1.75 18.62 15.87
CA GLU A 103 -1.84 17.62 16.96
C GLU A 103 -3.28 17.45 17.48
N ALA A 104 -4.02 18.56 17.60
CA ALA A 104 -5.42 18.56 17.98
C ALA A 104 -6.29 17.80 16.96
N THR A 105 -6.07 18.02 15.66
CA THR A 105 -6.82 17.33 14.60
C THR A 105 -6.47 15.84 14.53
N TYR A 106 -5.18 15.50 14.62
CA TYR A 106 -4.72 14.11 14.62
C TYR A 106 -5.28 13.33 15.82
N SER A 107 -5.31 13.94 17.01
CA SER A 107 -5.82 13.30 18.23
C SER A 107 -7.31 12.93 18.12
N ILE A 108 -8.10 13.69 17.36
CA ILE A 108 -9.53 13.41 17.12
C ILE A 108 -9.69 12.18 16.23
N ILE A 109 -8.92 12.04 15.14
CA ILE A 109 -9.18 11.01 14.12
C ILE A 109 -8.37 9.72 14.29
N ARG A 110 -7.30 9.72 15.10
CA ARG A 110 -6.36 8.58 15.23
C ARG A 110 -6.98 7.26 15.70
N HIS A 111 -8.18 7.29 16.28
CA HIS A 111 -8.87 6.08 16.75
C HIS A 111 -9.67 5.40 15.63
N LEU A 112 -9.79 6.03 14.46
CA LEU A 112 -10.39 5.43 13.28
C LEU A 112 -9.36 4.52 12.59
N PRO A 113 -9.78 3.33 12.13
CA PRO A 113 -8.87 2.39 11.49
C PRO A 113 -8.39 2.92 10.15
N LEU A 114 -7.15 2.58 9.80
CA LEU A 114 -6.63 2.87 8.46
C LEU A 114 -7.29 1.94 7.44
N SER A 115 -7.45 2.42 6.20
CA SER A 115 -8.01 1.61 5.09
C SER A 115 -7.26 0.28 4.90
N ARG A 116 -5.92 0.27 5.07
CA ARG A 116 -5.11 -0.95 4.98
C ARG A 116 -5.44 -1.95 6.10
N GLU A 117 -5.67 -1.46 7.32
CA GLU A 117 -6.01 -2.32 8.47
C GLU A 117 -7.39 -2.95 8.29
N LEU A 118 -8.35 -2.18 7.75
CA LEU A 118 -9.65 -2.71 7.36
C LEU A 118 -9.51 -3.84 6.34
N ALA A 119 -8.70 -3.65 5.29
CA ALA A 119 -8.47 -4.66 4.27
C ALA A 119 -7.76 -5.91 4.81
N GLN A 120 -6.76 -5.75 5.70
CA GLN A 120 -5.95 -6.84 6.22
C GLN A 120 -6.79 -7.85 7.01
N ASN A 121 -7.76 -7.38 7.81
CA ASN A 121 -8.61 -8.24 8.63
C ASN A 121 -9.91 -8.65 7.92
N ALA A 122 -10.27 -8.01 6.80
CA ALA A 122 -11.53 -8.23 6.10
C ALA A 122 -11.74 -9.69 5.68
N ARG A 123 -10.69 -10.36 5.17
CA ARG A 123 -10.81 -11.76 4.71
C ARG A 123 -11.13 -12.72 5.85
N GLN A 124 -10.43 -12.60 6.98
CA GLN A 124 -10.67 -13.48 8.11
C GLN A 124 -12.06 -13.25 8.71
N GLN A 125 -12.48 -11.98 8.82
CA GLN A 125 -13.84 -11.64 9.27
C GLN A 125 -14.93 -12.16 8.32
N LEU A 126 -14.70 -12.11 7.00
CA LEU A 126 -15.63 -12.63 6.00
C LEU A 126 -15.87 -14.14 6.18
N VAL A 127 -14.78 -14.91 6.34
CA VAL A 127 -14.87 -16.36 6.56
C VAL A 127 -15.67 -16.65 7.83
N THR A 128 -15.35 -15.99 8.95
CA THR A 128 -16.09 -16.16 10.21
C THR A 128 -17.58 -15.81 10.07
N ARG A 129 -17.92 -14.76 9.32
CA ARG A 129 -19.33 -14.41 9.07
C ARG A 129 -20.04 -15.48 8.26
N LEU A 130 -19.42 -16.00 7.19
CA LEU A 130 -20.01 -17.07 6.37
C LEU A 130 -20.23 -18.37 7.14
N ASP A 131 -19.27 -18.77 7.97
CA ASP A 131 -19.43 -19.92 8.88
C ASP A 131 -20.57 -19.69 9.88
N THR A 132 -20.68 -18.46 10.39
CA THR A 132 -21.78 -18.08 11.30
C THR A 132 -23.13 -18.12 10.60
N HIS A 133 -23.22 -17.60 9.37
CA HIS A 133 -24.45 -17.58 8.59
C HIS A 133 -24.94 -19.00 8.28
N SER A 134 -24.04 -19.87 7.82
CA SER A 134 -24.37 -21.25 7.46
C SER A 134 -24.76 -22.10 8.68
N SER A 135 -24.14 -21.86 9.84
CA SER A 135 -24.40 -22.63 11.07
C SER A 135 -25.61 -22.15 11.86
N LYS A 136 -25.80 -20.83 12.01
CA LYS A 136 -26.90 -20.29 12.85
C LYS A 136 -28.23 -20.24 12.14
N ASP A 137 -28.25 -19.82 10.88
CA ASP A 137 -29.48 -19.57 10.12
C ASP A 137 -29.45 -20.33 8.77
N PRO A 138 -29.30 -21.68 8.77
CA PRO A 138 -29.08 -22.45 7.55
C PRO A 138 -30.22 -22.29 6.54
N ILE A 139 -31.47 -22.21 6.99
CA ILE A 139 -32.64 -22.06 6.11
C ILE A 139 -32.58 -20.73 5.35
N LEU A 140 -32.25 -19.63 6.05
CA LEU A 140 -32.12 -18.32 5.42
C LEU A 140 -30.94 -18.29 4.45
N PHE A 141 -29.81 -18.85 4.88
CA PHE A 141 -28.60 -18.90 4.05
C PHE A 141 -28.85 -19.63 2.73
N HIS A 142 -29.53 -20.79 2.75
CA HIS A 142 -29.91 -21.51 1.53
C HIS A 142 -30.87 -20.70 0.65
N LYS A 143 -31.87 -20.03 1.22
CA LYS A 143 -32.77 -19.15 0.45
C LYS A 143 -32.01 -18.03 -0.27
N VAL A 144 -31.01 -17.44 0.39
CA VAL A 144 -30.17 -16.40 -0.24
C VAL A 144 -29.30 -16.99 -1.36
N VAL A 145 -28.74 -18.18 -1.17
CA VAL A 145 -28.00 -18.90 -2.22
C VAL A 145 -28.91 -19.21 -3.42
N ASP A 146 -30.15 -19.60 -3.18
CA ASP A 146 -31.12 -19.84 -4.23
C ASP A 146 -31.44 -18.57 -5.02
N ILE A 147 -31.70 -17.43 -4.34
CA ILE A 147 -31.91 -16.12 -4.99
C ILE A 147 -30.70 -15.74 -5.84
N LEU A 148 -29.48 -15.90 -5.31
CA LEU A 148 -28.26 -15.64 -6.07
C LEU A 148 -28.23 -16.49 -7.34
N ARG A 149 -28.50 -17.79 -7.24
CA ARG A 149 -28.46 -18.72 -8.38
C ARG A 149 -29.53 -18.39 -9.42
N THR A 150 -30.76 -18.05 -9.01
CA THR A 150 -31.89 -17.89 -9.93
C THR A 150 -32.04 -16.49 -10.49
N GLU A 151 -31.61 -15.46 -9.76
CA GLU A 151 -31.82 -14.06 -10.17
C GLU A 151 -30.51 -13.33 -10.45
N VAL A 152 -29.48 -13.47 -9.61
CA VAL A 152 -28.26 -12.65 -9.70
C VAL A 152 -27.24 -13.21 -10.69
N ILE A 153 -26.96 -14.51 -10.64
CA ILE A 153 -26.00 -15.18 -11.53
C ILE A 153 -26.37 -15.05 -13.01
N PRO A 154 -27.65 -15.18 -13.44
CA PRO A 154 -28.02 -14.94 -14.83
C PRO A 154 -27.64 -13.54 -15.33
N ILE A 155 -27.93 -12.49 -14.53
CA ILE A 155 -27.59 -11.10 -14.88
C ILE A 155 -26.07 -10.91 -14.99
N LEU A 156 -25.32 -11.52 -14.07
CA LEU A 156 -23.85 -11.51 -14.10
C LEU A 156 -23.29 -12.19 -15.36
N ASN A 157 -23.86 -13.32 -15.76
CA ASN A 157 -23.44 -14.05 -16.96
C ASN A 157 -23.74 -13.25 -18.23
N GLU A 158 -24.94 -12.64 -18.33
CA GLU A 158 -25.31 -11.78 -19.46
C GLU A 158 -24.41 -10.55 -19.57
N SER A 159 -23.93 -10.04 -18.43
CA SER A 159 -23.13 -8.82 -18.36
C SER A 159 -21.64 -9.08 -18.15
N GLY A 160 -21.14 -10.29 -18.39
CA GLY A 160 -19.79 -10.75 -18.01
C GLY A 160 -18.63 -9.82 -18.47
N MET A 161 -18.83 -9.06 -19.54
CA MET A 161 -17.86 -8.10 -20.07
C MET A 161 -18.00 -6.67 -19.56
N ALA A 162 -19.11 -6.31 -18.91
CA ALA A 162 -19.35 -4.95 -18.42
C ALA A 162 -18.53 -4.62 -17.16
N GLY A 163 -18.14 -5.64 -16.38
CA GLY A 163 -17.40 -5.48 -15.11
C GLY A 163 -18.23 -4.88 -13.97
N ARG A 164 -19.53 -4.64 -14.22
CA ARG A 164 -20.48 -4.12 -13.25
C ARG A 164 -21.90 -4.52 -13.64
N VAL A 165 -22.70 -4.89 -12.64
CA VAL A 165 -24.17 -5.02 -12.75
C VAL A 165 -24.86 -4.40 -11.57
N GLU A 166 -26.14 -4.16 -11.76
CA GLU A 166 -27.06 -3.77 -10.72
C GLU A 166 -28.22 -4.76 -10.66
N TYR A 167 -28.40 -5.38 -9.50
CA TYR A 167 -29.56 -6.23 -9.20
C TYR A 167 -30.46 -5.47 -8.24
N VAL A 168 -31.71 -5.24 -8.64
CA VAL A 168 -32.73 -4.56 -7.83
C VAL A 168 -33.83 -5.55 -7.50
N SER A 169 -34.14 -5.69 -6.21
CA SER A 169 -35.10 -6.63 -5.68
C SER A 169 -36.10 -5.95 -4.77
N ASP A 170 -37.38 -6.29 -4.90
CA ASP A 170 -38.46 -5.92 -3.98
C ASP A 170 -38.90 -7.10 -3.09
N LEU A 171 -38.12 -8.20 -3.08
CA LEU A 171 -38.40 -9.38 -2.28
C LEU A 171 -38.53 -8.99 -0.79
N ARG A 172 -39.67 -9.36 -0.21
CA ARG A 172 -39.97 -9.12 1.22
C ARG A 172 -38.91 -9.72 2.14
N LEU A 173 -38.24 -10.80 1.74
CA LEU A 173 -37.18 -11.43 2.50
C LEU A 173 -36.12 -10.44 3.00
N PHE A 174 -35.69 -9.49 2.15
CA PHE A 174 -34.66 -8.52 2.52
C PHE A 174 -35.17 -7.44 3.48
N ASN A 175 -36.48 -7.20 3.51
CA ASN A 175 -37.14 -6.30 4.47
C ASN A 175 -37.36 -7.01 5.81
N ASP A 176 -37.89 -8.23 5.77
CA ASP A 176 -38.25 -9.02 6.95
C ASP A 176 -37.02 -9.52 7.69
N GLN A 177 -35.94 -9.80 6.96
CA GLN A 177 -34.69 -10.35 7.49
C GLN A 177 -33.49 -9.58 6.94
N PRO A 178 -33.07 -8.47 7.57
CA PRO A 178 -31.96 -7.64 7.10
C PRO A 178 -30.64 -8.40 6.89
N ARG A 179 -30.44 -9.50 7.65
CA ARG A 179 -29.28 -10.41 7.50
C ARG A 179 -29.20 -11.05 6.11
N ALA A 180 -30.33 -11.22 5.42
CA ALA A 180 -30.36 -11.81 4.07
C ALA A 180 -29.54 -10.98 3.08
N ALA A 181 -29.63 -9.65 3.15
CA ALA A 181 -28.84 -8.76 2.28
C ALA A 181 -27.34 -8.86 2.61
N GLN A 182 -26.98 -8.95 3.89
CA GLN A 182 -25.60 -9.16 4.32
C GLN A 182 -25.04 -10.50 3.86
N MET A 183 -25.81 -11.59 3.98
CA MET A 183 -25.42 -12.91 3.48
C MET A 183 -25.14 -12.88 1.98
N LEU A 184 -26.00 -12.19 1.21
CA LEU A 184 -25.84 -12.04 -0.23
C LEU A 184 -24.51 -11.34 -0.56
N LEU A 185 -24.21 -10.23 0.11
CA LEU A 185 -22.94 -9.51 -0.05
C LEU A 185 -21.73 -10.38 0.33
N ASP A 186 -21.80 -11.08 1.47
CA ASP A 186 -20.71 -11.93 1.94
C ASP A 186 -20.42 -13.07 0.95
N ILE A 187 -21.47 -13.72 0.42
CA ILE A 187 -21.31 -14.80 -0.57
C ILE A 187 -20.67 -14.26 -1.86
N LEU A 188 -21.14 -13.13 -2.39
CA LEU A 188 -20.56 -12.51 -3.58
C LEU A 188 -19.10 -12.12 -3.36
N THR A 189 -18.78 -11.53 -2.20
CA THR A 189 -17.42 -11.12 -1.84
C THR A 189 -16.47 -12.31 -1.78
N ASP A 190 -16.92 -13.42 -1.20
CA ASP A 190 -16.13 -14.64 -1.11
C ASP A 190 -15.94 -15.34 -2.47
N ARG A 191 -16.88 -15.15 -3.40
CA ARG A 191 -16.75 -15.58 -4.81
C ARG A 191 -15.90 -14.65 -5.67
N GLY A 192 -15.32 -13.59 -5.10
CA GLY A 192 -14.39 -12.69 -5.77
C GLY A 192 -15.04 -11.46 -6.41
N PHE A 193 -16.31 -11.21 -6.16
CA PHE A 193 -16.98 -9.99 -6.60
C PHE A 193 -16.83 -8.87 -5.56
N SER A 194 -16.81 -7.63 -6.01
CA SER A 194 -16.95 -6.46 -5.12
C SER A 194 -18.41 -6.01 -5.10
N ALA A 195 -19.10 -6.23 -3.98
CA ALA A 195 -20.54 -5.96 -3.88
C ALA A 195 -20.87 -4.89 -2.83
N SER A 196 -21.88 -4.07 -3.11
CA SER A 196 -22.44 -3.09 -2.18
C SER A 196 -23.96 -3.11 -2.20
N HIS A 197 -24.59 -2.87 -1.05
CA HIS A 197 -26.05 -2.84 -0.89
C HIS A 197 -26.52 -1.45 -0.51
N SER A 198 -27.65 -1.04 -1.07
CA SER A 198 -28.38 0.17 -0.71
C SER A 198 -29.89 -0.10 -0.76
N THR A 199 -30.66 0.73 -0.07
CA THR A 199 -32.12 0.61 -0.02
C THR A 199 -32.74 1.89 -0.54
N GLU A 200 -33.67 1.75 -1.48
CA GLU A 200 -34.47 2.85 -2.01
C GLU A 200 -35.90 2.73 -1.50
N VAL A 201 -36.41 3.79 -0.87
CA VAL A 201 -37.77 3.84 -0.33
C VAL A 201 -38.59 4.81 -1.16
N THR A 202 -39.68 4.33 -1.72
CA THR A 202 -40.64 5.12 -2.50
C THR A 202 -42.01 5.10 -1.82
N TYR A 203 -42.72 6.23 -1.91
CA TYR A 203 -44.07 6.37 -1.38
C TYR A 203 -45.03 6.46 -2.56
N VAL A 204 -45.78 5.39 -2.78
CA VAL A 204 -46.74 5.30 -3.88
C VAL A 204 -48.12 5.69 -3.36
N PRO A 205 -48.78 6.71 -3.92
CA PRO A 205 -50.12 7.10 -3.49
C PRO A 205 -51.14 6.00 -3.83
N ILE A 206 -51.91 5.57 -2.83
CA ILE A 206 -52.91 4.50 -2.99
C ILE A 206 -54.35 5.00 -2.89
N SER A 207 -54.59 6.11 -2.17
CA SER A 207 -55.92 6.72 -2.10
C SER A 207 -55.82 8.18 -1.66
N VAL A 208 -56.82 8.98 -2.03
CA VAL A 208 -56.97 10.37 -1.58
C VAL A 208 -58.27 10.49 -0.80
N ASP A 209 -58.22 11.04 0.41
CA ASP A 209 -59.40 11.45 1.15
C ASP A 209 -59.96 12.74 0.54
N LEU A 210 -61.14 12.67 -0.06
CA LEU A 210 -61.76 13.80 -0.76
C LEU A 210 -62.31 14.87 0.19
N ALA A 211 -62.51 14.57 1.47
CA ALA A 211 -62.98 15.52 2.46
C ALA A 211 -61.81 16.33 3.06
N THR A 212 -60.66 15.69 3.26
CA THR A 212 -59.50 16.32 3.92
C THR A 212 -58.36 16.66 2.95
N GLY A 213 -58.39 16.13 1.73
CA GLY A 213 -57.27 16.20 0.79
C GLY A 213 -56.08 15.31 1.15
N ALA A 214 -56.18 14.50 2.21
CA ALA A 214 -55.06 13.67 2.67
C ALA A 214 -54.78 12.51 1.72
N ILE A 215 -53.52 12.35 1.31
CA ILE A 215 -53.07 11.24 0.46
C ILE A 215 -52.54 10.12 1.34
N LYS A 216 -53.16 8.94 1.23
CA LYS A 216 -52.65 7.71 1.83
C LYS A 216 -51.61 7.12 0.89
N ASN A 217 -50.39 6.93 1.39
CA ASN A 217 -49.29 6.34 0.64
C ASN A 217 -49.00 4.92 1.12
N ARG A 218 -48.66 4.03 0.19
CA ARG A 218 -48.01 2.75 0.45
C ARG A 218 -46.50 2.94 0.36
N ARG A 219 -45.77 2.44 1.35
CA ARG A 219 -44.31 2.40 1.35
C ARG A 219 -43.84 1.20 0.54
N GLU A 220 -43.01 1.42 -0.46
CA GLU A 220 -42.34 0.38 -1.23
C GLU A 220 -40.83 0.51 -1.04
N THR A 221 -40.19 -0.59 -0.64
CA THR A 221 -38.76 -0.64 -0.35
C THR A 221 -38.09 -1.57 -1.36
N LYS A 222 -37.15 -1.03 -2.14
CA LYS A 222 -36.33 -1.80 -3.08
C LYS A 222 -34.91 -1.93 -2.56
N HIS A 223 -34.33 -3.12 -2.67
CA HIS A 223 -32.96 -3.42 -2.33
C HIS A 223 -32.12 -3.45 -3.60
N LYS A 224 -31.12 -2.59 -3.66
CA LYS A 224 -30.23 -2.43 -4.80
C LYS A 224 -28.85 -2.97 -4.43
N PHE A 225 -28.43 -4.01 -5.14
CA PHE A 225 -27.13 -4.64 -5.03
C PHE A 225 -26.30 -4.27 -6.26
N THR A 226 -25.22 -3.52 -6.05
CA THR A 226 -24.27 -3.22 -7.12
C THR A 226 -23.11 -4.18 -7.00
N VAL A 227 -22.82 -4.92 -8.07
CA VAL A 227 -21.79 -5.96 -8.10
C VAL A 227 -20.78 -5.60 -9.16
N HIS A 228 -19.50 -5.63 -8.81
CA HIS A 228 -18.37 -5.30 -9.69
C HIS A 228 -17.36 -6.45 -9.70
N TRP A 229 -16.64 -6.58 -10.81
CA TRP A 229 -15.51 -7.51 -10.93
C TRP A 229 -14.51 -6.99 -11.95
N GLU A 230 -13.26 -7.46 -11.84
CA GLU A 230 -12.23 -7.16 -12.82
C GLU A 230 -12.55 -7.85 -14.14
N THR A 231 -12.65 -7.06 -15.21
CA THR A 231 -12.71 -7.59 -16.57
C THR A 231 -11.34 -7.45 -17.21
N LYS A 232 -10.85 -8.54 -17.79
CA LYS A 232 -9.72 -8.47 -18.72
C LYS A 232 -10.28 -8.27 -20.11
N GLY A 233 -9.77 -7.29 -20.85
CA GLY A 233 -10.22 -7.06 -22.22
C GLY A 233 -10.00 -8.31 -23.08
N VAL A 234 -10.97 -8.69 -23.91
CA VAL A 234 -10.84 -9.84 -24.83
C VAL A 234 -9.57 -9.75 -25.67
N ARG A 235 -9.19 -8.53 -26.06
CA ARG A 235 -7.96 -8.25 -26.83
C ARG A 235 -6.69 -8.40 -25.99
N GLU A 236 -6.74 -8.11 -24.70
CA GLU A 236 -5.60 -8.29 -23.80
C GLU A 236 -5.36 -9.75 -23.48
N MET A 237 -6.43 -10.54 -23.28
CA MET A 237 -6.31 -11.99 -23.15
C MET A 237 -5.78 -12.64 -24.43
N ALA A 238 -6.28 -12.23 -25.60
CA ALA A 238 -5.76 -12.73 -26.88
C ALA A 238 -4.27 -12.40 -27.07
N LYS A 239 -3.83 -11.18 -26.72
CA LYS A 239 -2.41 -10.81 -26.73
C LYS A 239 -1.59 -11.59 -25.72
N ALA A 240 -2.11 -11.80 -24.50
CA ALA A 240 -1.40 -12.56 -23.47
C ALA A 240 -1.25 -14.04 -23.86
N ILE A 241 -2.27 -14.62 -24.49
CA ILE A 241 -2.22 -15.97 -25.06
C ILE A 241 -1.21 -16.00 -26.22
N GLU A 242 -1.26 -15.05 -27.16
CA GLU A 242 -0.30 -14.98 -28.27
C GLU A 242 1.15 -14.87 -27.77
N ILE A 243 1.40 -14.03 -26.77
CA ILE A 243 2.72 -13.88 -26.14
C ILE A 243 3.13 -15.18 -25.44
N ALA A 244 2.24 -15.80 -24.67
CA ALA A 244 2.52 -17.08 -24.01
C ALA A 244 2.81 -18.20 -25.03
N THR A 245 2.07 -18.26 -26.14
CA THR A 245 2.31 -19.21 -27.23
C THR A 245 3.67 -18.97 -27.90
N ARG A 246 4.03 -17.71 -28.22
CA ARG A 246 5.35 -17.37 -28.78
C ARG A 246 6.50 -17.71 -27.82
N MET A 247 6.31 -17.50 -26.52
CA MET A 247 7.31 -17.86 -25.50
C MET A 247 7.50 -19.38 -25.43
N ALA A 248 6.41 -20.16 -25.44
CA ALA A 248 6.47 -21.62 -25.47
C ALA A 248 7.14 -22.17 -26.75
N GLU A 249 6.84 -21.59 -27.91
CA GLU A 249 7.49 -21.93 -29.18
C GLU A 249 9.00 -21.59 -29.18
N SER A 250 9.40 -20.50 -28.54
CA SER A 250 10.82 -20.15 -28.39
C SER A 250 11.55 -21.10 -27.44
N ALA A 251 10.91 -21.52 -26.34
CA ALA A 251 11.47 -22.48 -25.39
C ALA A 251 11.60 -23.89 -26.02
N ALA A 252 10.67 -24.28 -26.87
CA ALA A 252 10.77 -25.52 -27.65
C ALA A 252 11.93 -25.50 -28.68
N LYS A 253 12.29 -24.32 -29.20
CA LYS A 253 13.46 -24.14 -30.08
C LYS A 253 14.79 -24.14 -29.33
N ASP A 254 14.83 -23.60 -28.11
CA ASP A 254 16.05 -23.59 -27.27
C ASP A 254 16.34 -24.94 -26.59
N GLY A 255 15.35 -25.84 -26.47
CA GLY A 255 15.53 -27.22 -26.00
C GLY A 255 16.41 -28.10 -26.91
N ALA A 256 16.79 -27.64 -28.10
CA ALA A 256 17.63 -28.36 -29.06
C ALA A 256 19.11 -27.97 -29.03
N ARG A 257 19.62 -27.37 -27.95
CA ARG A 257 21.07 -27.19 -27.73
C ARG A 257 21.56 -28.07 -26.59
N ILE A 258 21.90 -29.31 -26.93
CA ILE A 258 22.70 -30.19 -26.07
C ILE A 258 24.11 -29.58 -25.99
N SER A 259 24.42 -28.94 -24.87
CA SER A 259 25.76 -28.45 -24.54
C SER A 259 26.70 -29.64 -24.42
N GLN A 260 27.61 -29.79 -25.37
CA GLN A 260 28.71 -30.75 -25.28
C GLN A 260 29.61 -30.41 -24.08
N SER A 261 29.93 -31.44 -23.34
CA SER A 261 30.77 -31.51 -22.14
C SER A 261 32.15 -30.88 -22.33
N PHE A 262 32.50 -29.97 -21.44
CA PHE A 262 33.87 -29.51 -21.21
C PHE A 262 34.56 -30.53 -20.28
N LEU A 263 35.53 -31.28 -20.80
CA LEU A 263 36.43 -32.14 -20.03
C LEU A 263 37.56 -31.28 -19.41
N PRO A 264 37.89 -31.42 -18.13
CA PRO A 264 39.08 -30.79 -17.56
C PRO A 264 40.37 -31.55 -17.92
N PRO A 265 41.53 -30.88 -18.05
CA PRO A 265 42.78 -31.52 -18.40
C PRO A 265 43.39 -32.27 -17.21
N ASN A 266 43.90 -33.47 -17.48
CA ASN A 266 44.73 -34.25 -16.56
C ASN A 266 46.02 -33.48 -16.22
N SER A 267 46.33 -33.36 -14.94
CA SER A 267 47.67 -33.02 -14.45
C SER A 267 48.47 -34.32 -14.21
N PRO A 268 49.74 -34.41 -14.64
CA PRO A 268 50.57 -35.58 -14.41
C PRO A 268 51.32 -35.54 -13.06
N GLU A 269 51.55 -36.76 -12.55
CA GLU A 269 52.34 -37.23 -11.40
C GLU A 269 51.78 -37.02 -9.98
#